data_AF-B3XLF1-F1
#
_entry.id   AF-B3XLF1-F1
#
_cell.length_a   1.000
_cell.length_b   1.000
_cell.length_c   1.000
_cell.angle_alpha   90.00
_cell.angle_beta   90.00
_cell.angle_gamma   90.00
#
_symmetry.space_group_name_H-M   'P 1'
#
loop_
_entity.id
_entity.type
_entity.pdbx_description
1 polymer ?
#
loop_
_entity_poly.entity_id
_entity_poly.type
_entity_poly.pdbx_seq_one_letter_code
_entity_poly.pdbx_strand_id
1 'polypeptide(L)'
;MTKISVKTKLKAVEEYANGNVTLASVRHKYGIAEHDFQIWVGIYARFGKGPLLNPPKVTGDFRLNLVKWKQENLASISETCIHFGYRSPGSVYRWECLYNKQGPQALLRLRRGRKPKNGQTTRQESRQASSAPKTEPNLTKRKLIVKDTTRCLKKIDSLEKASKKELAQVIYDLKAKYLLKDLIDALPISMSTYQYWQNRFEHLDEDEEELKAVMKGLFNYYQAEYGVRRLSTQIRDYYRLIGKKTPNHKRI
;
A
#
# COMPACT_ATOMS: atom_id res chain seq x y z
N MET A 1 19.90 12.51 6.79
CA MET A 1 20.19 12.22 5.37
C MET A 1 20.64 13.50 4.69
N THR A 2 21.87 13.52 4.17
CA THR A 2 22.41 14.63 3.37
C THR A 2 21.63 14.75 2.07
N LYS A 3 21.35 15.99 1.66
CA LYS A 3 20.52 16.26 0.48
C LYS A 3 21.34 15.97 -0.78
N ILE A 4 21.15 14.79 -1.39
CA ILE A 4 21.79 14.44 -2.65
C ILE A 4 21.38 15.44 -3.74
N SER A 5 22.36 16.02 -4.42
CA SER A 5 22.14 17.02 -5.47
C SER A 5 21.45 16.40 -6.69
N VAL A 6 20.65 17.17 -7.43
CA VAL A 6 19.98 16.69 -8.65
C VAL A 6 20.99 16.18 -9.69
N LYS A 7 22.13 16.86 -9.82
CA LYS A 7 23.24 16.45 -10.72
C LYS A 7 23.78 15.07 -10.34
N THR A 8 23.99 14.82 -9.05
CA THR A 8 24.47 13.52 -8.55
C THR A 8 23.46 12.41 -8.85
N LYS A 9 22.16 12.68 -8.70
CA LYS A 9 21.11 11.69 -9.01
C LYS A 9 21.12 11.28 -10.47
N LEU A 10 21.22 12.26 -11.38
CA LEU A 10 21.25 11.99 -12.82
C LEU A 10 22.48 11.18 -13.21
N LYS A 11 23.67 11.58 -12.74
CA LYS A 11 24.90 10.82 -12.99
C LYS A 11 24.79 9.37 -12.54
N ALA A 12 24.23 9.14 -11.34
CA ALA A 12 24.04 7.78 -10.83
C ALA A 12 23.08 6.96 -11.71
N VAL A 13 21.96 7.54 -12.14
CA VAL A 13 20.98 6.83 -12.96
C VAL A 13 21.49 6.60 -14.39
N GLU A 14 22.20 7.57 -14.99
CA GLU A 14 22.83 7.42 -16.31
C GLU A 14 23.97 6.40 -16.29
N GLU A 15 24.78 6.37 -15.22
CA GLU A 15 25.83 5.35 -15.04
C GLU A 15 25.22 3.95 -14.94
N TYR A 16 24.09 3.81 -14.24
CA TYR A 16 23.36 2.54 -14.18
C TYR A 16 22.70 2.16 -15.51
N ALA A 17 22.11 3.13 -16.22
CA ALA A 17 21.40 2.87 -17.48
C ALA A 17 22.34 2.54 -18.65
N ASN A 18 23.55 3.11 -18.67
CA ASN A 18 24.50 2.99 -19.78
C ASN A 18 25.66 2.02 -19.49
N GLY A 19 25.81 1.56 -18.24
CA GLY A 19 26.93 0.72 -17.82
C GLY A 19 26.51 -0.74 -17.59
N ASN A 20 27.45 -1.67 -17.77
CA ASN A 20 27.35 -3.05 -17.28
C ASN A 20 27.64 -3.09 -15.77
N VAL A 21 26.89 -2.32 -14.98
CA VAL A 21 27.08 -2.17 -13.53
C VAL A 21 25.83 -2.59 -12.76
N THR A 22 26.02 -3.16 -11.58
CA THR A 22 24.91 -3.56 -10.72
C THR A 22 24.31 -2.36 -9.99
N LEU A 23 23.01 -2.46 -9.67
CA LEU A 23 22.29 -1.45 -8.90
C LEU A 23 22.97 -1.18 -7.56
N ALA A 24 23.45 -2.25 -6.90
CA ALA A 24 24.19 -2.21 -5.65
C ALA A 24 25.48 -1.38 -5.77
N SER A 25 26.29 -1.63 -6.80
CA SER A 25 27.57 -0.93 -7.03
C SER A 25 27.37 0.59 -7.13
N VAL A 26 26.43 1.00 -7.98
CA VAL A 26 26.14 2.42 -8.22
C VAL A 26 25.60 3.10 -6.96
N ARG A 27 24.62 2.49 -6.28
CA ARG A 27 24.06 3.11 -5.07
C ARG A 27 25.11 3.29 -3.97
N HIS A 28 26.05 2.34 -3.83
CA HIS A 28 27.13 2.44 -2.85
C HIS A 28 28.12 3.55 -3.23
N LYS A 29 28.51 3.65 -4.50
CA LYS A 29 29.40 4.72 -5.02
C LYS A 29 28.86 6.12 -4.73
N TYR A 30 27.55 6.31 -4.84
CA TYR A 30 26.90 7.62 -4.65
C TYR A 30 26.26 7.81 -3.27
N GLY A 31 26.34 6.83 -2.36
CA GLY A 31 25.74 6.89 -1.02
C GLY A 31 24.21 7.01 -1.04
N ILE A 32 23.54 6.31 -1.96
CA ILE A 32 22.09 6.38 -2.17
C ILE A 32 21.41 5.18 -1.50
N ALA A 33 20.27 5.42 -0.84
CA ALA A 33 19.44 4.35 -0.31
C ALA A 33 18.83 3.52 -1.45
N GLU A 34 18.78 2.20 -1.28
CA GLU A 34 18.36 1.26 -2.32
C GLU A 34 16.96 1.54 -2.86
N HIS A 35 15.99 1.69 -1.95
CA HIS A 35 14.60 1.98 -2.29
C HIS A 35 14.43 3.29 -3.08
N ASP A 36 15.15 4.35 -2.68
CA ASP A 36 15.11 5.62 -3.41
C ASP A 36 15.73 5.49 -4.81
N PHE A 37 16.83 4.73 -4.92
CA PHE A 37 17.52 4.52 -6.19
C PHE A 37 16.66 3.71 -7.18
N GLN A 38 16.00 2.65 -6.72
CA GLN A 38 15.05 1.87 -7.53
C GLN A 38 13.94 2.74 -8.11
N ILE A 39 13.36 3.65 -7.31
CA ILE A 39 12.35 4.60 -7.79
C ILE A 39 12.93 5.53 -8.87
N TRP A 40 14.16 6.04 -8.68
CA TRP A 40 14.75 6.97 -9.66
C TRP A 40 15.05 6.27 -10.99
N VAL A 41 15.56 5.04 -10.93
CA VAL A 41 15.77 4.19 -12.11
C VAL A 41 14.45 3.94 -12.82
N GLY A 42 13.38 3.56 -12.10
CA GLY A 42 12.06 3.32 -12.70
C GLY A 42 11.46 4.57 -13.34
N ILE A 43 11.59 5.74 -12.69
CA ILE A 43 11.16 7.03 -13.26
C ILE A 43 11.95 7.34 -14.54
N TYR A 44 13.26 7.12 -14.54
CA TYR A 44 14.11 7.38 -15.71
C TYR A 44 13.81 6.42 -16.85
N ALA A 45 13.59 5.14 -16.58
CA ALA A 45 13.19 4.17 -17.59
C ALA A 45 11.86 4.56 -18.28
N ARG A 46 10.92 5.13 -17.53
CA ARG A 46 9.59 5.50 -18.06
C ARG A 46 9.54 6.88 -18.72
N PHE A 47 10.25 7.87 -18.18
CA PHE A 47 10.13 9.28 -18.59
C PHE A 47 11.46 9.96 -18.95
N GLY A 48 12.57 9.21 -18.91
CA GLY A 48 13.91 9.76 -19.04
C GLY A 48 14.28 10.73 -17.91
N LYS A 49 15.23 11.63 -18.20
CA LYS A 49 15.74 12.62 -17.22
C LYS A 49 14.73 13.70 -16.79
N GLY A 50 13.60 13.83 -17.49
CA GLY A 50 12.64 14.94 -17.32
C GLY A 50 12.16 15.11 -15.87
N PRO A 51 11.44 14.13 -15.28
CA PRO A 51 10.93 14.24 -13.90
C PRO A 51 12.03 14.25 -12.82
N LEU A 52 13.23 13.76 -13.15
CA LEU A 52 14.40 13.83 -12.27
C LEU A 52 14.97 15.25 -12.20
N LEU A 53 14.96 16.00 -13.29
CA LEU A 53 15.33 17.41 -13.34
C LEU A 53 14.22 18.28 -12.76
N ASN A 54 13.02 18.13 -13.32
CA ASN A 54 11.87 18.98 -13.09
C ASN A 54 10.73 18.14 -12.52
N PRO A 55 10.65 17.95 -11.19
CA PRO A 55 9.59 17.16 -10.59
C PRO A 55 8.22 17.83 -10.82
N PRO A 56 7.14 17.04 -10.89
CA PRO A 56 5.80 17.57 -11.08
C PRO A 56 5.42 18.56 -9.96
N LYS A 57 4.63 19.58 -10.34
CA LYS A 57 4.12 20.57 -9.39
C LYS A 57 3.10 19.91 -8.47
N VAL A 58 3.42 19.86 -7.18
CA VAL A 58 2.54 19.28 -6.17
C VAL A 58 1.41 20.26 -5.83
N THR A 59 0.25 20.08 -6.45
CA THR A 59 -1.02 20.76 -6.12
C THR A 59 -1.92 19.87 -5.24
N GLY A 60 -3.05 20.41 -4.75
CA GLY A 60 -4.06 19.62 -4.05
C GLY A 60 -4.60 18.48 -4.92
N ASP A 61 -4.98 18.81 -6.17
CA ASP A 61 -5.51 17.85 -7.13
C ASP A 61 -4.47 16.79 -7.52
N PHE A 62 -3.20 17.18 -7.66
CA PHE A 62 -2.13 16.22 -7.92
C PHE A 62 -2.05 15.16 -6.81
N ARG A 63 -2.10 15.58 -5.53
CA ARG A 63 -2.06 14.62 -4.40
C ARG A 63 -3.28 13.73 -4.38
N LEU A 64 -4.45 14.31 -4.66
CA LEU A 64 -5.71 13.57 -4.67
C LEU A 64 -5.72 12.51 -5.77
N ASN A 65 -5.38 12.90 -6.99
CA ASN A 65 -5.28 11.99 -8.14
C ASN A 65 -4.24 10.89 -7.89
N LEU A 66 -3.09 11.26 -7.32
CA LEU A 66 -2.05 10.30 -6.98
C LEU A 66 -2.52 9.25 -5.97
N VAL A 67 -3.17 9.68 -4.87
CA VAL A 67 -3.65 8.74 -3.84
C VAL A 67 -4.82 7.91 -4.35
N LYS A 68 -5.74 8.50 -5.13
CA LYS A 68 -6.85 7.76 -5.76
C LYS A 68 -6.33 6.69 -6.72
N TRP A 69 -5.44 7.07 -7.64
CA TRP A 69 -4.85 6.14 -8.59
C TRP A 69 -4.15 4.97 -7.87
N LYS A 70 -3.39 5.26 -6.80
CA LYS A 70 -2.78 4.21 -5.97
C LYS A 70 -3.82 3.24 -5.43
N GLN A 71 -4.92 3.74 -4.87
CA GLN A 71 -5.97 2.92 -4.27
C GLN A 71 -6.78 2.13 -5.31
N GLU A 72 -7.03 2.71 -6.48
CA GLU A 72 -7.75 2.07 -7.58
C GLU A 72 -6.91 0.97 -8.24
N ASN A 73 -5.59 1.17 -8.36
CA ASN A 73 -4.68 0.24 -9.03
C ASN A 73 -3.94 -0.68 -8.05
N LEU A 74 -4.21 -0.59 -6.74
CA LEU A 74 -3.54 -1.37 -5.70
C LEU A 74 -2.01 -1.28 -5.76
N ALA A 75 -1.53 -0.12 -6.20
CA ALA A 75 -0.13 0.08 -6.47
C ALA A 75 0.64 0.29 -5.16
N SER A 76 1.86 -0.23 -5.13
CA SER A 76 2.82 0.11 -4.09
C SER A 76 3.19 1.59 -4.14
N ILE A 77 3.80 2.08 -3.06
CA ILE A 77 4.30 3.46 -3.00
C ILE A 77 5.34 3.71 -4.09
N SER A 78 6.21 2.74 -4.37
CA SER A 78 7.25 2.83 -5.39
C SER A 78 6.68 2.89 -6.79
N GLU A 79 5.73 2.01 -7.12
CA GLU A 79 5.02 2.04 -8.40
C GLU A 79 4.27 3.35 -8.59
N THR A 80 3.62 3.87 -7.54
CA THR A 80 2.96 5.17 -7.56
C THR A 80 3.94 6.30 -7.84
N CYS A 81 5.11 6.27 -7.19
CA CYS A 81 6.18 7.23 -7.44
C CYS A 81 6.67 7.18 -8.88
N ILE A 82 6.86 5.97 -9.43
CA ILE A 82 7.26 5.75 -10.82
C ILE A 82 6.18 6.22 -11.78
N HIS A 83 4.92 5.91 -11.52
CA HIS A 83 3.78 6.28 -12.37
C HIS A 83 3.62 7.80 -12.52
N PHE A 84 3.74 8.53 -11.43
CA PHE A 84 3.58 9.98 -11.41
C PHE A 84 4.89 10.77 -11.62
N GLY A 85 6.02 10.09 -11.81
CA GLY A 85 7.33 10.75 -11.90
C GLY A 85 7.71 11.49 -10.61
N TYR A 86 7.19 11.04 -9.46
CA TYR A 86 7.32 11.74 -8.18
C TYR A 86 8.27 11.01 -7.22
N ARG A 87 9.41 11.62 -6.94
CA ARG A 87 10.57 10.96 -6.30
C ARG A 87 10.49 10.79 -4.78
N SER A 88 9.38 11.16 -4.13
CA SER A 88 9.31 11.21 -2.66
C SER A 88 8.32 10.18 -2.11
N PRO A 89 8.75 8.93 -1.87
CA PRO A 89 7.89 7.88 -1.35
C PRO A 89 7.30 8.26 0.02
N GLY A 90 8.10 8.88 0.91
CA GLY A 90 7.62 9.34 2.22
C GLY A 90 6.56 10.45 2.14
N SER A 91 6.46 11.19 1.04
CA SER A 91 5.36 12.16 0.85
C SER A 91 4.09 11.48 0.37
N VAL A 92 4.20 10.48 -0.52
CA VAL A 92 3.08 9.63 -0.95
C VAL A 92 2.46 8.93 0.26
N TYR A 93 3.27 8.27 1.09
CA TYR A 93 2.81 7.63 2.33
C TYR A 93 2.02 8.59 3.25
N ARG A 94 2.54 9.80 3.46
CA ARG A 94 1.89 10.82 4.30
C ARG A 94 0.55 11.29 3.72
N TRP A 95 0.46 11.44 2.41
CA TRP A 95 -0.78 11.82 1.75
C TRP A 95 -1.82 10.70 1.83
N GLU A 96 -1.42 9.45 1.60
CA GLU A 96 -2.31 8.31 1.78
C GLU A 96 -2.82 8.22 3.23
N CYS A 97 -1.94 8.37 4.21
CA CYS A 97 -2.32 8.40 5.63
C CYS A 97 -3.31 9.54 5.94
N LEU A 98 -3.09 10.73 5.36
CA LEU A 98 -3.99 11.86 5.56
C LEU A 98 -5.36 11.65 4.91
N TYR A 99 -5.37 11.13 3.68
CA TYR A 99 -6.58 10.76 2.96
C TYR A 99 -7.40 9.74 3.75
N ASN A 100 -6.75 8.70 4.25
CA ASN A 100 -7.39 7.65 5.03
C ASN A 100 -7.98 8.16 6.35
N LYS A 101 -7.36 9.18 6.97
CA LYS A 101 -7.79 9.75 8.26
C LYS A 101 -8.86 10.83 8.13
N GLN A 102 -8.76 11.70 7.13
CA GLN A 102 -9.54 12.94 7.02
C GLN A 102 -10.29 13.08 5.69
N GLY A 103 -10.13 12.11 4.78
CA GLY A 103 -10.76 12.10 3.48
C GLY A 103 -10.08 12.98 2.42
N PRO A 104 -10.65 13.04 1.20
CA PRO A 104 -10.06 13.73 0.05
C PRO A 104 -9.87 15.23 0.27
N GLN A 105 -10.79 15.88 1.00
CA GLN A 105 -10.77 17.31 1.26
C GLN A 105 -9.52 17.77 2.03
N ALA A 106 -8.95 16.89 2.86
CA ALA A 106 -7.74 17.20 3.60
C ALA A 106 -6.51 17.35 2.69
N LEU A 107 -6.44 16.63 1.56
CA LEU A 107 -5.34 16.75 0.60
C LEU A 107 -5.38 18.08 -0.16
N LEU A 108 -6.59 18.53 -0.50
CA LEU A 108 -6.83 19.80 -1.20
C LEU A 108 -6.43 21.00 -0.34
N ARG A 109 -6.76 20.97 0.96
CA ARG A 109 -6.46 22.04 1.91
C ARG A 109 -5.01 22.09 2.38
N LEU A 110 -4.21 21.08 2.06
CA LEU A 110 -2.85 20.96 2.58
C LEU A 110 -1.93 22.02 1.96
N ARG A 111 -1.67 23.09 2.70
CA ARG A 111 -0.77 24.17 2.27
C ARG A 111 0.68 23.68 2.13
N ARG A 112 1.38 24.21 1.13
CA ARG A 112 2.81 23.96 0.90
C ARG A 112 3.61 24.84 1.86
N GLY A 113 4.40 24.25 2.77
CA GLY A 113 5.35 24.99 3.60
C GLY A 113 5.31 24.67 5.10
N ARG A 114 6.17 25.36 5.86
CA ARG A 114 6.27 25.26 7.32
C ARG A 114 5.02 25.89 7.95
N LYS A 115 4.43 25.23 8.95
CA LYS A 115 3.37 25.87 9.78
C LYS A 115 3.92 27.20 10.32
N PRO A 116 3.13 28.30 10.31
CA PRO A 116 3.60 29.56 10.86
C PRO A 116 4.03 29.35 12.33
N LYS A 117 5.16 29.98 12.72
CA LYS A 117 5.74 29.87 14.07
C LYS A 117 4.76 30.35 15.16
N ASN A 118 3.84 31.22 14.81
CA ASN A 118 2.79 31.68 15.70
C ASN A 118 1.56 30.83 15.41
N GLY A 119 1.06 30.12 16.42
CA GLY A 119 -0.10 29.21 16.37
C GLY A 119 -1.43 29.88 16.05
N GLN A 120 -1.48 30.86 15.15
CA GLN A 120 -2.69 31.31 14.50
C GLN A 120 -3.01 30.34 13.36
N THR A 121 -3.37 29.11 13.72
CA THR A 121 -4.45 28.46 12.98
C THR A 121 -5.63 29.41 13.07
N THR A 122 -6.09 29.90 11.93
CA THR A 122 -7.25 30.76 11.80
C THR A 122 -8.35 30.25 12.73
N ARG A 123 -8.60 31.02 13.80
CA ARG A 123 -9.61 30.78 14.84
C ARG A 123 -11.05 30.75 14.29
N GLN A 124 -11.20 30.78 12.96
CA GLN A 124 -12.46 30.75 12.24
C GLN A 124 -12.92 29.32 11.88
N GLU A 125 -12.03 28.32 11.79
CA GLU A 125 -12.47 26.94 11.49
C GLU A 125 -12.99 26.19 12.72
N SER A 126 -12.68 26.64 13.94
CA SER A 126 -13.20 26.00 15.17
C SER A 126 -14.60 26.47 15.58
N ARG A 127 -15.12 27.57 15.00
CA ARG A 127 -16.44 28.13 15.37
C ARG A 127 -17.60 27.77 14.44
N GLN A 128 -17.34 27.32 13.20
CA GLN A 128 -18.41 26.83 12.32
C GLN A 128 -18.72 25.34 12.49
N ALA A 129 -17.98 24.64 13.34
CA ALA A 129 -18.23 23.24 13.67
C ALA A 129 -18.87 23.03 15.04
N SER A 130 -19.30 24.08 15.76
CA SER A 130 -19.74 23.99 17.17
C SER A 130 -21.20 24.33 17.42
N SER A 131 -22.09 24.29 16.41
CA SER A 131 -23.52 24.51 16.63
C SER A 131 -24.43 23.54 15.86
N ALA A 132 -24.10 22.25 15.89
CA ALA A 132 -25.04 21.18 15.58
C ALA A 132 -24.65 19.93 16.39
N PRO A 133 -25.61 19.14 16.91
CA PRO A 133 -25.31 18.00 17.77
C PRO A 133 -24.55 16.92 16.98
N LYS A 134 -23.21 16.91 17.13
CA LYS A 134 -22.28 15.98 16.46
C LYS A 134 -22.39 14.52 16.90
N THR A 135 -23.26 14.23 17.87
CA THR A 135 -23.41 12.92 18.48
C THR A 135 -24.29 11.99 17.65
N GLU A 136 -25.35 12.51 17.00
CA GLU A 136 -26.29 11.71 16.21
C GLU A 136 -25.78 11.24 14.84
N PRO A 137 -25.15 12.09 13.99
CA PRO A 137 -24.75 11.65 12.65
C PRO A 137 -23.62 10.61 12.67
N ASN A 138 -22.79 10.59 13.72
CA ASN A 138 -21.76 9.56 13.89
C ASN A 138 -22.37 8.23 14.35
N LEU A 139 -23.39 8.24 15.19
CA LEU A 139 -24.08 7.03 15.63
C LEU A 139 -24.85 6.37 14.48
N THR A 140 -25.55 7.17 13.65
CA THR A 140 -26.25 6.65 12.46
C THR A 140 -25.27 6.07 11.46
N LYS A 141 -24.17 6.77 11.18
CA LYS A 141 -23.12 6.29 10.27
C LYS A 141 -22.47 5.00 10.76
N ARG A 142 -22.15 4.90 12.06
CA ARG A 142 -21.63 3.67 12.67
C ARG A 142 -22.61 2.51 12.57
N LYS A 143 -23.90 2.74 12.84
CA LYS A 143 -24.95 1.71 12.67
C LYS A 143 -25.06 1.23 11.22
N LEU A 144 -24.98 2.13 10.25
CA LEU A 144 -24.97 1.76 8.83
C LEU A 144 -23.75 0.91 8.46
N ILE A 145 -22.56 1.31 8.91
CA ILE A 145 -21.32 0.55 8.67
C ILE A 145 -21.46 -0.86 9.24
N VAL A 146 -21.87 -0.99 10.51
CA VAL A 146 -22.03 -2.30 11.14
C VAL A 146 -23.04 -3.15 10.37
N LYS A 147 -24.18 -2.59 9.95
CA LYS A 147 -25.20 -3.30 9.16
C LYS A 147 -24.68 -3.75 7.78
N ASP A 148 -23.93 -2.90 7.09
CA ASP A 148 -23.33 -3.28 5.80
C ASP A 148 -22.25 -4.34 5.99
N THR A 149 -21.46 -4.26 7.07
CA THR A 149 -20.42 -5.24 7.37
C THR A 149 -21.00 -6.62 7.69
N THR A 150 -22.07 -6.70 8.49
CA THR A 150 -22.77 -7.97 8.76
C THR A 150 -23.42 -8.53 7.51
N ARG A 151 -23.92 -7.66 6.61
CA ARG A 151 -24.43 -8.07 5.29
C ARG A 151 -23.33 -8.67 4.40
N CYS A 152 -22.08 -8.19 4.48
CA CYS A 152 -20.96 -8.78 3.74
C CYS A 152 -20.51 -10.11 4.37
N LEU A 153 -20.56 -10.22 5.70
CA LEU A 153 -20.11 -11.38 6.48
C LEU A 153 -21.19 -12.49 6.62
N LYS A 154 -22.04 -12.71 5.61
CA LYS A 154 -23.25 -13.59 5.68
C LYS A 154 -23.07 -15.01 6.27
N LYS A 155 -21.85 -15.47 6.52
CA LYS A 155 -21.50 -16.79 7.06
C LYS A 155 -21.01 -16.79 8.52
N ILE A 156 -20.98 -15.65 9.21
CA ILE A 156 -20.42 -15.56 10.58
C ILE A 156 -21.51 -15.15 11.57
N ASP A 157 -21.71 -15.96 12.61
CA ASP A 157 -22.74 -15.74 13.64
C ASP A 157 -22.59 -14.42 14.42
N SER A 158 -21.38 -13.83 14.46
CA SER A 158 -21.17 -12.51 15.08
C SER A 158 -19.91 -11.80 14.55
N LEU A 159 -19.93 -10.46 14.61
CA LEU A 159 -18.79 -9.61 14.22
C LEU A 159 -17.55 -9.86 15.08
N GLU A 160 -17.73 -10.29 16.33
CA GLU A 160 -16.64 -10.61 17.28
C GLU A 160 -15.94 -11.93 16.95
N LYS A 161 -16.64 -12.86 16.30
CA LYS A 161 -16.08 -14.14 15.84
C LYS A 161 -15.36 -14.03 14.50
N ALA A 162 -15.52 -12.92 13.77
CA ALA A 162 -14.92 -12.73 12.46
C ALA A 162 -13.40 -12.63 12.57
N SER A 163 -12.69 -13.28 11.64
CA SER A 163 -11.24 -13.19 11.56
C SER A 163 -10.81 -11.77 11.21
N LYS A 164 -9.65 -11.35 11.74
CA LYS A 164 -9.01 -10.06 11.36
C LYS A 164 -8.83 -9.94 9.84
N LYS A 165 -8.61 -11.06 9.14
CA LYS A 165 -8.53 -11.11 7.67
C LYS A 165 -9.87 -10.78 7.02
N GLU A 166 -10.95 -11.40 7.49
CA GLU A 166 -12.30 -11.20 6.95
C GLU A 166 -12.79 -9.78 7.20
N LEU A 167 -12.57 -9.25 8.41
CA LEU A 167 -12.86 -7.85 8.72
C LEU A 167 -12.08 -6.90 7.81
N ALA A 168 -10.80 -7.18 7.57
CA ALA A 168 -9.99 -6.37 6.67
C ALA A 168 -10.49 -6.44 5.21
N GLN A 169 -10.95 -7.61 4.75
CA GLN A 169 -11.54 -7.77 3.41
C GLN A 169 -12.83 -6.95 3.28
N VAL A 170 -13.72 -7.01 4.27
CA VAL A 170 -14.96 -6.23 4.25
C VAL A 170 -14.68 -4.72 4.31
N ILE A 171 -13.70 -4.28 5.10
CA ILE A 171 -13.26 -2.87 5.11
C ILE A 171 -12.76 -2.46 3.74
N TYR A 172 -11.97 -3.33 3.09
CA TYR A 172 -11.43 -3.08 1.77
C TYR A 172 -12.56 -2.87 0.74
N ASP A 173 -13.58 -3.72 0.74
CA ASP A 173 -14.73 -3.60 -0.15
C ASP A 173 -15.58 -2.35 0.14
N LEU A 174 -15.76 -2.01 1.43
CA LEU A 174 -16.58 -0.88 1.87
C LEU A 174 -15.88 0.47 1.78
N LYS A 175 -14.57 0.51 1.51
CA LYS A 175 -13.77 1.75 1.40
C LYS A 175 -14.23 2.65 0.25
N ALA A 176 -14.92 2.10 -0.75
CA ALA A 176 -15.56 2.88 -1.81
C ALA A 176 -16.75 3.73 -1.29
N LYS A 177 -17.43 3.25 -0.24
CA LYS A 177 -18.65 3.87 0.32
C LYS A 177 -18.39 4.70 1.57
N TYR A 178 -17.42 4.30 2.40
CA TYR A 178 -17.14 4.92 3.70
C TYR A 178 -15.67 5.34 3.82
N LEU A 179 -15.41 6.35 4.66
CA LEU A 179 -14.03 6.72 5.00
C LEU A 179 -13.39 5.59 5.81
N LEU A 180 -12.13 5.28 5.53
CA LEU A 180 -11.41 4.22 6.23
C LEU A 180 -11.38 4.46 7.74
N LYS A 181 -11.21 5.70 8.19
CA LYS A 181 -11.28 6.03 9.62
C LYS A 181 -12.60 5.58 10.26
N ASP A 182 -13.73 5.86 9.61
CA ASP A 182 -15.04 5.52 10.17
C ASP A 182 -15.27 4.00 10.21
N LEU A 183 -14.73 3.29 9.21
CA LEU A 183 -14.73 1.82 9.17
C LEU A 183 -13.92 1.22 10.32
N ILE A 184 -12.71 1.75 10.57
CA ILE A 184 -11.83 1.32 11.65
C ILE A 184 -12.43 1.66 13.02
N ASP A 185 -13.05 2.84 13.19
CA ASP A 185 -13.69 3.24 14.45
C ASP A 185 -14.96 2.42 14.74
N ALA A 186 -15.63 1.90 13.71
CA ALA A 186 -16.85 1.12 13.83
C ALA A 186 -16.61 -0.38 14.12
N LEU A 187 -15.47 -0.93 13.67
CA LEU A 187 -15.18 -2.36 13.66
C LEU A 187 -14.10 -2.75 14.68
N PRO A 188 -14.09 -4.00 15.18
CA PRO A 188 -13.11 -4.48 16.16
C PRO A 188 -11.74 -4.80 15.53
N ILE A 189 -11.16 -3.86 14.79
CA ILE A 189 -9.86 -4.02 14.12
C ILE A 189 -9.04 -2.73 14.15
N SER A 190 -7.74 -2.84 14.44
CA SER A 190 -6.85 -1.67 14.44
C SER A 190 -6.44 -1.28 13.01
N MET A 191 -6.13 0.01 12.81
CA MET A 191 -5.59 0.53 11.55
C MET A 191 -4.35 -0.24 11.08
N SER A 192 -3.44 -0.59 11.99
CA SER A 192 -2.22 -1.36 11.67
C SER A 192 -2.53 -2.77 11.20
N THR A 193 -3.50 -3.43 11.82
CA THR A 193 -3.96 -4.78 11.42
C THR A 193 -4.59 -4.74 10.04
N TYR A 194 -5.43 -3.73 9.76
CA TYR A 194 -6.00 -3.53 8.43
C TYR A 194 -4.91 -3.29 7.39
N GLN A 195 -3.95 -2.39 7.63
CA GLN A 195 -2.87 -2.10 6.68
C GLN A 195 -2.02 -3.34 6.37
N TYR A 196 -1.77 -4.19 7.38
CA TYR A 196 -1.08 -5.47 7.18
C TYR A 196 -1.83 -6.38 6.21
N TRP A 197 -3.14 -6.53 6.39
CA TRP A 197 -3.97 -7.36 5.51
C TRP A 197 -4.17 -6.72 4.14
N GLN A 198 -4.36 -5.41 4.07
CA GLN A 198 -4.44 -4.66 2.82
C GLN A 198 -3.20 -4.93 1.96
N ASN A 199 -2.00 -4.84 2.53
CA ASN A 199 -0.76 -5.12 1.79
C ASN A 199 -0.70 -6.56 1.26
N ARG A 200 -1.28 -7.54 1.98
CA ARG A 200 -1.40 -8.93 1.53
C ARG A 200 -2.48 -9.16 0.47
N PHE A 201 -3.51 -8.31 0.42
CA PHE A 201 -4.52 -8.36 -0.64
C PHE A 201 -4.01 -7.68 -1.91
N GLU A 202 -3.29 -6.57 -1.77
CA GLU A 202 -2.68 -5.82 -2.88
C GLU A 202 -1.53 -6.62 -3.53
N HIS A 203 -0.82 -7.42 -2.74
CA HIS A 203 0.25 -8.30 -3.21
C HIS A 203 -0.11 -9.76 -2.90
N LEU A 204 -0.97 -10.34 -3.74
CA LEU A 204 -1.11 -11.80 -3.81
C LEU A 204 0.26 -12.33 -4.24
N ASP A 205 0.99 -12.98 -3.32
CA ASP A 205 2.26 -13.63 -3.62
C ASP A 205 1.97 -14.64 -4.75
N GLU A 206 2.35 -14.33 -5.99
CA GLU A 206 2.20 -15.24 -7.14
C GLU A 206 2.84 -16.60 -6.81
N ASP A 207 3.96 -16.57 -6.10
CA ASP A 207 4.65 -17.74 -5.55
C ASP A 207 3.79 -18.53 -4.56
N GLU A 208 2.93 -17.88 -3.77
CA GLU A 208 2.05 -18.56 -2.80
C GLU A 208 0.81 -19.15 -3.47
N GLU A 209 0.25 -18.48 -4.49
CA GLU A 209 -0.84 -19.04 -5.30
C GLU A 209 -0.37 -20.24 -6.12
N GLU A 210 0.79 -20.13 -6.78
CA GLU A 210 1.42 -21.24 -7.49
C GLU A 210 1.67 -22.41 -6.53
N LEU A 211 2.23 -22.14 -5.36
CA LEU A 211 2.50 -23.16 -4.36
C LEU A 211 1.22 -23.87 -3.90
N LYS A 212 0.14 -23.14 -3.64
CA LYS A 212 -1.18 -23.73 -3.31
C LYS A 212 -1.76 -24.54 -4.46
N ALA A 213 -1.62 -24.06 -5.69
CA ALA A 213 -2.09 -24.76 -6.88
C ALA A 213 -1.34 -26.09 -7.07
N VAL A 214 -0.01 -26.09 -6.93
CA VAL A 214 0.83 -27.29 -6.98
C VAL A 214 0.47 -28.27 -5.86
N MET A 215 0.29 -27.77 -4.62
CA MET A 215 -0.17 -28.60 -3.50
C MET A 215 -1.48 -29.30 -3.80
N LYS A 216 -2.49 -28.54 -4.25
CA LYS A 216 -3.81 -29.08 -4.55
C LYS A 216 -3.75 -30.06 -5.73
N GLY A 217 -2.96 -29.75 -6.76
CA GLY A 217 -2.74 -30.61 -7.90
C GLY A 217 -2.12 -31.94 -7.52
N LEU A 218 -1.01 -31.92 -6.76
CA LEU A 218 -0.34 -33.15 -6.31
C LEU A 218 -1.19 -33.94 -5.31
N PHE A 219 -1.88 -33.27 -4.39
CA PHE A 219 -2.78 -33.94 -3.45
C PHE A 219 -3.89 -34.71 -4.17
N ASN A 220 -4.49 -34.09 -5.19
CA ASN A 220 -5.51 -34.73 -6.02
C ASN A 220 -4.92 -35.83 -6.91
N TYR A 221 -3.73 -35.62 -7.47
CA TYR A 221 -3.03 -36.61 -8.29
C TYR A 221 -2.76 -37.91 -7.51
N TYR A 222 -2.35 -37.79 -6.25
CA TYR A 222 -2.18 -38.93 -5.34
C TYR A 222 -3.47 -39.34 -4.61
N GLN A 223 -4.64 -38.95 -5.13
CA GLN A 223 -5.96 -39.36 -4.61
C GLN A 223 -6.14 -39.15 -3.10
N ALA A 224 -5.56 -38.07 -2.54
CA ALA A 224 -5.58 -37.77 -1.12
C ALA A 224 -4.90 -38.80 -0.19
N GLU A 225 -4.15 -39.78 -0.72
CA GLU A 225 -3.45 -40.79 0.10
C GLU A 225 -2.20 -40.24 0.79
N TYR A 226 -1.63 -39.16 0.25
CA TYR A 226 -0.39 -38.59 0.75
C TYR A 226 -0.66 -37.59 1.87
N GLY A 227 -0.22 -37.94 3.08
CA GLY A 227 -0.14 -36.99 4.20
C GLY A 227 0.94 -35.92 3.98
N VAL A 228 0.90 -34.87 4.81
CA VAL A 228 1.74 -33.65 4.70
C VAL A 228 3.22 -33.96 4.44
N ARG A 229 3.81 -34.93 5.16
CA ARG A 229 5.24 -35.26 5.01
C ARG A 229 5.59 -35.82 3.63
N ARG A 230 4.75 -36.71 3.07
CA ARG A 230 4.98 -37.30 1.74
C ARG A 230 4.71 -36.27 0.65
N LEU A 231 3.63 -35.51 0.80
CA LEU A 231 3.27 -34.45 -0.13
C LEU A 231 4.35 -33.35 -0.17
N SER A 232 4.91 -32.96 0.98
CA SER A 232 5.99 -31.99 1.08
C SER A 232 7.23 -32.38 0.30
N THR A 233 7.62 -33.66 0.33
CA THR A 233 8.72 -34.18 -0.48
C THR A 233 8.42 -34.02 -1.96
N GLN A 234 7.24 -34.47 -2.41
CA GLN A 234 6.83 -34.39 -3.82
C GLN A 234 6.76 -32.95 -4.34
N ILE A 235 6.25 -32.01 -3.53
CA ILE A 235 6.19 -30.59 -3.89
C ILE A 235 7.61 -30.03 -4.04
N ARG A 236 8.53 -30.35 -3.13
CA ARG A 236 9.91 -29.83 -3.21
C ARG A 236 10.66 -30.42 -4.39
N ASP A 237 10.42 -31.68 -4.74
CA ASP A 237 11.00 -32.32 -5.92
C ASP A 237 10.43 -31.74 -7.21
N TYR A 238 9.12 -31.47 -7.27
CA TYR A 238 8.50 -30.74 -8.39
C TYR A 238 9.17 -29.38 -8.62
N TYR A 239 9.35 -28.58 -7.57
CA TYR A 239 10.01 -27.27 -7.67
C TYR A 239 11.48 -27.37 -8.12
N ARG A 240 12.20 -28.43 -7.72
CA ARG A 240 13.56 -28.71 -8.22
C ARG A 240 13.56 -29.00 -9.72
N LEU A 241 12.61 -29.80 -10.19
CA LEU A 241 12.52 -30.20 -11.60
C LEU A 241 12.27 -29.00 -12.53
N ILE A 242 11.41 -28.06 -12.12
CA ILE A 242 11.11 -26.84 -12.89
C ILE A 242 12.15 -25.72 -12.69
N GLY A 243 13.24 -25.98 -11.97
CA GLY A 243 14.32 -25.01 -11.73
C GLY A 243 13.95 -23.83 -10.83
N LYS A 244 12.86 -23.92 -10.06
CA LYS A 244 12.42 -22.87 -9.14
C LYS A 244 12.99 -23.08 -7.73
N LYS A 245 13.04 -21.99 -6.95
CA LYS A 245 13.48 -22.04 -5.55
C LYS A 245 12.55 -22.93 -4.74
N THR A 246 13.11 -23.95 -4.07
CA THR A 246 12.29 -24.91 -3.32
C THR A 246 11.56 -24.24 -2.15
N PRO A 247 10.25 -24.49 -2.00
CA PRO A 247 9.48 -23.93 -0.89
C PRO A 247 9.97 -24.46 0.46
N ASN A 248 9.86 -23.62 1.49
CA ASN A 248 10.14 -24.02 2.86
C ASN A 248 9.08 -25.03 3.32
N HIS A 249 9.51 -26.13 3.96
CA HIS A 249 8.61 -27.15 4.51
C HIS A 249 7.54 -26.58 5.47
N LYS A 250 7.79 -25.43 6.13
CA LYS A 250 6.78 -24.76 6.98
C LYS A 250 5.69 -24.03 6.19
N ARG A 251 5.88 -23.81 4.89
CA ARG A 251 4.90 -23.20 3.98
C ARG A 251 4.07 -24.28 3.24
N ILE A 252 4.43 -25.55 3.40
CA ILE A 252 3.80 -26.72 2.76
C ILE A 252 2.93 -27.46 3.76
#